data_AF-A0AAX0K4K2-F1
#
_entry.id   AF-A0AAX0K4K2-F1
#
_cell.length_a   1.000
_cell.length_b   1.000
_cell.length_c   1.000
_cell.angle_alpha   90.00
_cell.angle_beta   90.00
_cell.angle_gamma   90.00
#
_symmetry.space_group_name_H-M   'P 1'
#
loop_
_entity.id
_entity.type
_entity.pdbx_description
1 polymer ?
#
loop_
_entity_poly.entity_id
_entity_poly.type
_entity_poly.pdbx_seq_one_letter_code
_entity_poly.pdbx_strand_id
1 'polypeptide(L)'
;MLTDTHAYTGTHLLPSWAHHSNILKSAWTTDLSDKGIIRVLNQFSGPITIKDFVKSRKHEWYSAFYIPNAQNFSQALEVIHNFITRQGENLVGGLVIREFVPLLQTGTYLSNNPTFEEYRVFYWQRNPFVVIDYWGKNFESLNANDQQFIKKQGADIKSSFFTIDFARKINGDLTIMEIGDAQVSGLQNFDVNHFYRLWLNQK
;
A
#
# COMPACT_ATOMS: atom_id res chain seq x y z
N MET A 1 -21.26 -8.28 8.65
CA MET A 1 -20.06 -7.64 8.08
C MET A 1 -19.79 -6.40 8.93
N LEU A 2 -18.57 -6.22 9.43
CA LEU A 2 -18.20 -5.17 10.40
C LEU A 2 -17.95 -3.81 9.74
N THR A 3 -17.55 -3.81 8.47
CA THR A 3 -17.55 -2.64 7.61
C THR A 3 -18.64 -2.82 6.55
N ASP A 4 -19.27 -1.71 6.15
CA ASP A 4 -20.19 -1.69 5.03
C ASP A 4 -19.46 -1.35 3.72
N THR A 5 -20.21 -1.28 2.62
CA THR A 5 -19.63 -0.94 1.31
C THR A 5 -18.97 0.44 1.30
N HIS A 6 -19.49 1.42 2.04
CA HIS A 6 -18.92 2.76 2.09
C HIS A 6 -17.57 2.77 2.81
N ALA A 7 -17.49 2.09 3.95
CA ALA A 7 -16.26 1.90 4.70
C ALA A 7 -15.22 1.12 3.86
N TYR A 8 -15.64 0.01 3.22
CA TYR A 8 -14.78 -0.75 2.32
C TYR A 8 -14.22 0.12 1.19
N THR A 9 -15.07 0.86 0.46
CA THR A 9 -14.60 1.76 -0.61
C THR A 9 -13.69 2.85 -0.06
N GLY A 10 -14.04 3.46 1.07
CA GLY A 10 -13.27 4.53 1.69
C GLY A 10 -11.86 4.13 2.11
N THR A 11 -11.65 2.88 2.53
CA THR A 11 -10.34 2.41 3.01
C THR A 11 -9.62 1.49 2.03
N HIS A 12 -10.29 0.79 1.14
CA HIS A 12 -9.66 -0.26 0.32
C HIS A 12 -9.43 0.13 -1.14
N LEU A 13 -10.17 1.12 -1.65
CA LEU A 13 -10.03 1.56 -3.03
C LEU A 13 -9.29 2.90 -3.10
N LEU A 14 -8.18 2.94 -3.81
CA LEU A 14 -7.74 4.19 -4.43
C LEU A 14 -8.76 4.57 -5.51
N PRO A 15 -9.05 5.86 -5.72
CA PRO A 15 -8.43 7.03 -5.10
C PRO A 15 -9.09 7.51 -3.80
N SER A 16 -10.01 6.75 -3.18
CA SER A 16 -10.82 7.23 -2.05
C SER A 16 -10.00 7.70 -0.84
N TRP A 17 -8.80 7.18 -0.66
CA TRP A 17 -7.86 7.60 0.38
C TRP A 17 -6.62 8.34 -0.14
N ALA A 18 -6.58 8.73 -1.42
CA ALA A 18 -5.44 9.39 -2.06
C ALA A 18 -5.14 10.83 -1.55
N HIS A 19 -5.98 11.35 -0.65
CA HIS A 19 -5.76 12.65 0.01
C HIS A 19 -5.39 12.51 1.48
N HIS A 20 -5.20 11.28 1.97
CA HIS A 20 -4.71 11.06 3.33
C HIS A 20 -3.30 11.64 3.49
N SER A 21 -3.00 12.21 4.65
CA SER A 21 -1.66 12.72 4.95
C SER A 21 -0.60 11.60 4.95
N ASN A 22 0.66 11.94 4.67
CA ASN A 22 1.82 11.02 4.75
C ASN A 22 1.79 9.80 3.81
N ILE A 23 0.91 9.82 2.81
CA ILE A 23 0.96 8.87 1.69
C ILE A 23 1.95 9.35 0.63
N LEU A 24 2.38 8.41 -0.21
CA LEU A 24 3.11 8.70 -1.43
C LEU A 24 2.26 9.46 -2.44
N LYS A 25 2.84 10.45 -3.14
CA LYS A 25 2.25 11.13 -4.29
C LYS A 25 1.68 10.09 -5.25
N SER A 26 0.40 10.23 -5.55
CA SER A 26 -0.36 9.28 -6.35
C SER A 26 -1.19 10.03 -7.39
N ALA A 27 -1.34 9.44 -8.58
CA ALA A 27 -2.23 9.92 -9.62
C ALA A 27 -2.85 8.70 -10.32
N TRP A 28 -4.03 8.86 -10.92
CA TRP A 28 -4.80 7.73 -11.43
C TRP A 28 -5.59 8.09 -12.69
N THR A 29 -5.99 7.07 -13.45
CA THR A 29 -6.85 7.20 -14.62
C THR A 29 -7.70 5.95 -14.82
N THR A 30 -8.92 6.13 -15.34
CA THR A 30 -9.75 5.05 -15.90
C THR A 30 -9.65 4.97 -17.43
N ASP A 31 -9.06 5.98 -18.07
CA ASP A 31 -8.66 5.92 -19.48
C ASP A 31 -7.34 5.16 -19.59
N LEU A 32 -7.43 3.89 -19.99
CA LEU A 32 -6.30 2.97 -20.15
C LEU A 32 -5.66 3.01 -21.54
N SER A 33 -6.04 3.97 -22.39
CA SER A 33 -5.30 4.24 -23.62
C SER A 33 -3.92 4.85 -23.29
N ASP A 34 -2.96 4.72 -24.21
CA ASP A 34 -1.63 5.32 -24.06
C ASP A 34 -1.71 6.82 -23.77
N LYS A 35 -2.67 7.53 -24.39
CA LYS A 35 -2.90 8.96 -24.15
C LYS A 35 -3.35 9.23 -22.71
N GLY A 36 -4.24 8.40 -22.17
CA GLY A 36 -4.68 8.48 -20.77
C GLY A 36 -3.53 8.19 -19.80
N ILE A 37 -2.77 7.12 -20.07
CA ILE A 37 -1.62 6.70 -19.26
C ILE A 37 -0.52 7.77 -19.25
N ILE A 38 -0.12 8.29 -20.42
CA ILE A 38 0.92 9.33 -20.55
C ILE A 38 0.52 10.60 -19.79
N ARG A 39 -0.76 10.97 -19.79
CA ARG A 39 -1.25 12.13 -19.03
C ARG A 39 -0.97 12.00 -17.54
N VAL A 40 -1.10 10.79 -16.99
CA VAL A 40 -0.79 10.52 -15.57
C VAL A 40 0.72 10.42 -15.35
N LEU A 41 1.46 9.75 -16.23
CA LEU A 41 2.93 9.65 -16.17
C LEU A 41 3.62 11.02 -16.13
N ASN A 42 3.11 11.99 -16.90
CA ASN A 42 3.63 13.36 -16.94
C ASN A 42 3.61 14.09 -15.59
N GLN A 43 2.92 13.57 -14.58
CA GLN A 43 2.92 14.13 -13.24
C GLN A 43 4.15 13.73 -12.41
N PHE A 44 5.00 12.83 -12.90
CA PHE A 44 6.14 12.25 -12.18
C PHE A 44 7.44 12.40 -12.97
N SER A 45 8.53 12.78 -12.29
CA SER A 45 9.87 12.92 -12.90
C SER A 45 10.87 11.85 -12.47
N GLY A 46 10.50 10.98 -11.54
CA GLY A 46 11.38 9.98 -10.93
C GLY A 46 10.86 8.56 -11.08
N PRO A 47 11.40 7.61 -10.29
CA PRO A 47 10.90 6.25 -10.25
C PRO A 47 9.48 6.21 -9.70
N ILE A 48 8.69 5.27 -10.21
CA ILE A 48 7.28 5.08 -9.85
C ILE A 48 6.97 3.60 -9.65
N THR A 49 5.87 3.34 -8.96
CA THR A 49 5.21 2.03 -8.90
C THR A 49 3.78 2.13 -9.42
N ILE A 50 3.25 1.00 -9.91
CA ILE A 50 1.90 0.93 -10.44
C ILE A 50 1.04 -0.11 -9.72
N LYS A 51 -0.25 0.19 -9.61
CA LYS A 51 -1.28 -0.74 -9.12
C LYS A 51 -2.62 -0.42 -9.77
N ASP A 52 -3.59 -1.31 -9.60
CA ASP A 52 -4.98 -0.96 -9.86
C ASP A 52 -5.55 -0.30 -8.59
N PHE A 53 -6.86 -0.09 -8.53
CA PHE A 53 -7.45 0.61 -7.37
C PHE A 53 -7.29 -0.17 -6.06
N VAL A 54 -6.93 -1.45 -6.10
CA VAL A 54 -6.79 -2.34 -4.94
C VAL A 54 -5.40 -2.99 -4.88
N LYS A 55 -4.96 -3.66 -5.95
CA LYS A 55 -3.85 -4.61 -5.95
C LYS A 55 -2.74 -4.22 -6.94
N SER A 56 -1.50 -4.53 -6.55
CA SER A 56 -0.32 -4.41 -7.39
C SER A 56 0.21 -5.80 -7.79
N ARG A 57 1.21 -5.83 -8.66
CA ARG A 57 1.96 -7.06 -9.01
C ARG A 57 3.40 -6.99 -8.49
N LYS A 58 3.59 -6.65 -7.21
CA LYS A 58 4.91 -6.44 -6.59
C LYS A 58 5.89 -7.62 -6.70
N HIS A 59 5.39 -8.83 -6.96
CA HIS A 59 6.19 -10.04 -7.20
C HIS A 59 6.77 -10.11 -8.63
N GLU A 60 6.35 -9.23 -9.53
CA GLU A 60 6.82 -9.11 -10.92
C GLU A 60 7.50 -7.75 -11.11
N TRP A 61 8.44 -7.45 -10.21
CA TRP A 61 9.02 -6.13 -9.97
C TRP A 61 9.32 -5.34 -11.24
N TYR A 62 10.17 -5.87 -12.13
CA TYR A 62 10.62 -5.16 -13.33
C TYR A 62 9.67 -5.24 -14.52
N SER A 63 8.72 -6.17 -14.52
CA SER A 63 7.89 -6.44 -15.70
C SER A 63 6.46 -5.92 -15.59
N ALA A 64 5.94 -5.69 -14.38
CA ALA A 64 4.57 -5.23 -14.17
C ALA A 64 4.36 -4.41 -12.88
N PHE A 65 5.39 -3.78 -12.32
CA PHE A 65 5.24 -3.02 -11.07
C PHE A 65 6.09 -1.76 -10.96
N TYR A 66 7.41 -1.88 -11.05
CA TYR A 66 8.36 -0.79 -10.84
C TYR A 66 8.83 -0.22 -12.18
N ILE A 67 8.83 1.12 -12.30
CA ILE A 67 9.34 1.84 -13.47
C ILE A 67 10.39 2.83 -12.96
N PRO A 68 11.66 2.69 -13.35
CA PRO A 68 12.75 3.50 -12.80
C PRO A 68 12.70 4.97 -13.24
N ASN A 69 12.05 5.27 -14.36
CA ASN A 69 11.91 6.63 -14.89
C ASN A 69 10.57 6.81 -15.59
N ALA A 70 9.65 7.56 -14.98
CA ALA A 70 8.33 7.86 -15.54
C ALA A 70 8.37 8.62 -16.89
N GLN A 71 9.48 9.30 -17.20
CA GLN A 71 9.65 10.07 -18.44
C GLN A 71 10.19 9.22 -19.60
N ASN A 72 10.62 7.98 -19.36
CA ASN A 72 10.88 7.02 -20.43
C ASN A 72 9.56 6.33 -20.82
N PHE A 73 8.73 7.01 -21.63
CA PHE A 73 7.39 6.53 -21.95
C PHE A 73 7.36 5.16 -22.62
N SER A 74 8.35 4.83 -23.45
CA SER A 74 8.39 3.49 -24.08
C SER A 74 8.50 2.39 -23.03
N GLN A 75 9.45 2.51 -22.09
CA GLN A 75 9.62 1.53 -21.01
C GLN A 75 8.43 1.55 -20.04
N ALA A 76 7.93 2.75 -19.69
CA ALA A 76 6.81 2.90 -18.78
C ALA A 76 5.54 2.25 -19.34
N LEU A 77 5.23 2.48 -20.62
CA LEU A 77 4.08 1.88 -21.30
C LEU A 77 4.23 0.36 -21.37
N GLU A 78 5.40 -0.17 -21.68
CA GLU A 78 5.62 -1.62 -21.70
C GLU A 78 5.26 -2.28 -20.36
N VAL A 79 5.78 -1.74 -19.25
CA VAL A 79 5.49 -2.24 -17.89
C VAL A 79 4.01 -2.08 -17.53
N ILE A 80 3.39 -0.97 -17.93
CA ILE A 80 1.96 -0.70 -17.66
C ILE A 80 1.05 -1.62 -18.48
N HIS A 81 1.33 -1.87 -19.75
CA HIS A 81 0.56 -2.80 -20.57
C HIS A 81 0.71 -4.23 -20.08
N ASN A 82 1.92 -4.64 -19.66
CA ASN A 82 2.11 -5.93 -19.00
C ASN A 82 1.26 -6.04 -17.73
N PHE A 83 1.26 -5.00 -16.89
CA PHE A 83 0.43 -4.95 -15.70
C PHE A 83 -1.07 -5.08 -16.03
N ILE A 84 -1.60 -4.26 -16.96
CA ILE A 84 -3.01 -4.29 -17.37
C ILE A 84 -3.39 -5.65 -17.94
N THR A 85 -2.58 -6.20 -18.84
CA THR A 85 -2.80 -7.51 -19.47
C THR A 85 -2.84 -8.61 -18.42
N ARG A 86 -1.91 -8.60 -17.46
CA ARG A 86 -1.83 -9.63 -16.42
C ARG A 86 -2.95 -9.50 -15.38
N GLN A 87 -3.47 -8.30 -15.13
CA GLN A 87 -4.70 -8.14 -14.33
C GLN A 87 -5.91 -8.71 -15.06
N GLY A 88 -6.04 -8.45 -16.36
CA GLY A 88 -7.12 -8.97 -17.21
C GLY A 88 -8.50 -8.63 -16.63
N GLU A 89 -9.39 -9.61 -16.57
CA GLU A 89 -10.74 -9.47 -16.00
C GLU A 89 -10.76 -9.10 -14.51
N ASN A 90 -9.63 -9.29 -13.81
CA ASN A 90 -9.51 -8.95 -12.39
C ASN A 90 -9.09 -7.50 -12.15
N LEU A 91 -8.87 -6.68 -13.19
CA LEU A 91 -8.51 -5.28 -13.02
C LEU A 91 -9.60 -4.53 -12.26
N VAL A 92 -9.26 -3.93 -11.12
CA VAL A 92 -10.22 -3.18 -10.30
C VAL A 92 -10.11 -1.69 -10.59
N GLY A 93 -11.17 -1.10 -11.14
CA GLY A 93 -11.29 0.33 -11.36
C GLY A 93 -10.42 0.82 -12.52
N GLY A 94 -9.20 1.25 -12.23
CA GLY A 94 -8.30 1.85 -13.21
C GLY A 94 -6.83 1.72 -12.83
N LEU A 95 -5.96 2.48 -13.47
CA LEU A 95 -4.52 2.52 -13.20
C LEU A 95 -4.21 3.59 -12.15
N VAL A 96 -3.42 3.23 -11.16
CA VAL A 96 -2.79 4.15 -10.21
C VAL A 96 -1.28 4.13 -10.43
N ILE A 97 -0.70 5.31 -10.56
CA ILE A 97 0.75 5.55 -10.57
C ILE A 97 1.11 6.26 -9.26
N ARG A 98 2.14 5.77 -8.59
CA ARG A 98 2.62 6.32 -7.32
C ARG A 98 4.11 6.60 -7.41
N GLU A 99 4.58 7.68 -6.79
CA GLU A 99 6.01 7.89 -6.66
C GLU A 99 6.65 6.72 -5.92
N PHE A 100 7.87 6.38 -6.31
CA PHE A 100 8.70 5.47 -5.54
C PHE A 100 9.71 6.28 -4.75
N VAL A 101 9.68 6.12 -3.43
CA VAL A 101 10.68 6.70 -2.52
C VAL A 101 11.67 5.62 -2.09
N PRO A 102 12.93 5.96 -1.78
CA PRO A 102 13.88 4.98 -1.27
C PRO A 102 13.43 4.44 0.10
N LEU A 103 13.12 3.14 0.14
CA LEU A 103 12.73 2.40 1.33
C LEU A 103 13.92 1.61 1.90
N LEU A 104 13.91 1.40 3.22
CA LEU A 104 14.93 0.60 3.90
C LEU A 104 14.76 -0.87 3.50
N GLN A 105 15.64 -1.35 2.62
CA GLN A 105 15.64 -2.72 2.14
C GLN A 105 16.17 -3.67 3.22
N THR A 106 15.45 -4.76 3.46
CA THR A 106 15.73 -5.74 4.52
C THR A 106 16.09 -7.12 3.99
N GLY A 107 16.21 -7.25 2.66
CA GLY A 107 16.60 -8.48 1.98
C GLY A 107 15.85 -8.65 0.65
N THR A 108 15.60 -9.92 0.32
CA THR A 108 14.87 -10.31 -0.89
C THR A 108 13.85 -11.42 -0.59
N TYR A 109 12.83 -11.52 -1.43
CA TYR A 109 11.78 -12.54 -1.41
C TYR A 109 11.36 -12.89 -2.84
N LEU A 110 11.02 -14.15 -3.11
CA LEU A 110 10.60 -14.71 -4.42
C LEU A 110 11.27 -14.10 -5.66
N SER A 111 12.10 -14.88 -6.37
CA SER A 111 12.77 -14.39 -7.59
C SER A 111 13.63 -13.13 -7.36
N ASN A 112 14.25 -13.02 -6.18
CA ASN A 112 15.14 -11.91 -5.78
C ASN A 112 14.48 -10.51 -5.76
N ASN A 113 13.16 -10.41 -5.63
CA ASN A 113 12.51 -9.12 -5.44
C ASN A 113 12.90 -8.52 -4.08
N PRO A 114 13.09 -7.20 -3.97
CA PRO A 114 13.46 -6.56 -2.71
C PRO A 114 12.32 -6.68 -1.67
N THR A 115 12.69 -6.91 -0.41
CA THR A 115 11.80 -6.71 0.75
C THR A 115 12.19 -5.45 1.49
N PHE A 116 11.22 -4.76 2.06
CA PHE A 116 11.45 -3.55 2.85
C PHE A 116 11.01 -3.76 4.30
N GLU A 117 11.48 -2.92 5.21
CA GLU A 117 10.90 -2.86 6.56
C GLU A 117 9.48 -2.33 6.45
N GLU A 118 8.51 -3.25 6.58
CA GLU A 118 7.08 -3.01 6.37
C GLU A 118 6.28 -3.52 7.57
N TYR A 119 5.30 -2.73 7.99
CA TYR A 119 4.41 -3.05 9.10
C TYR A 119 2.96 -2.97 8.67
N ARG A 120 2.17 -4.00 8.93
CA ARG A 120 0.71 -3.93 8.85
C ARG A 120 0.14 -3.63 10.22
N VAL A 121 -0.57 -2.53 10.35
CA VAL A 121 -1.21 -2.13 11.60
C VAL A 121 -2.72 -2.26 11.45
N PHE A 122 -3.35 -3.01 12.34
CA PHE A 122 -4.79 -3.12 12.43
C PHE A 122 -5.34 -2.11 13.43
N TYR A 123 -6.44 -1.46 13.05
CA TYR A 123 -7.11 -0.45 13.83
C TYR A 123 -8.55 -0.87 14.13
N TRP A 124 -8.98 -0.64 15.36
CA TRP A 124 -10.36 -0.76 15.81
C TRP A 124 -10.79 0.57 16.41
N GLN A 125 -11.91 1.11 15.92
CA GLN A 125 -12.44 2.42 16.30
C GLN A 125 -11.34 3.50 16.31
N ARG A 126 -10.52 3.53 15.25
CA ARG A 126 -9.41 4.48 15.03
C ARG A 126 -8.22 4.34 15.98
N ASN A 127 -8.18 3.31 16.82
CA ASN A 127 -7.03 3.01 17.67
C ASN A 127 -6.27 1.80 17.13
N PRO A 128 -4.93 1.86 17.00
CA PRO A 128 -4.13 0.71 16.62
C PRO A 128 -4.17 -0.32 17.75
N PHE A 129 -4.39 -1.59 17.42
CA PHE A 129 -4.44 -2.67 18.42
C PHE A 129 -3.50 -3.84 18.13
N VAL A 130 -3.08 -4.00 16.87
CA VAL A 130 -2.13 -5.02 16.44
C VAL A 130 -1.17 -4.38 15.44
N VAL A 131 0.13 -4.58 15.66
CA VAL A 131 1.19 -4.27 14.70
C VAL A 131 1.84 -5.58 14.30
N ILE A 132 1.92 -5.84 12.99
CA ILE A 132 2.53 -7.03 12.43
C ILE A 132 3.72 -6.61 11.57
N ASP A 133 4.90 -7.15 11.87
CA ASP A 133 6.02 -7.14 10.92
C ASP A 133 5.61 -7.99 9.71
N TYR A 134 5.48 -7.34 8.55
CA TYR A 134 4.95 -7.97 7.35
C TYR A 134 5.78 -9.17 6.90
N TRP A 135 7.10 -9.13 7.15
CA TRP A 135 8.06 -10.14 6.71
C TRP A 135 8.51 -11.08 7.82
N GLY A 136 8.07 -10.86 9.08
CA GLY A 136 8.40 -11.69 10.23
C GLY A 136 9.89 -11.76 10.53
N LYS A 137 10.64 -10.70 10.21
CA LYS A 137 12.10 -10.63 10.41
C LYS A 137 12.50 -10.06 11.76
N ASN A 138 11.55 -9.64 12.59
CA ASN A 138 11.73 -9.07 13.94
C ASN A 138 12.72 -7.90 13.94
N PHE A 139 12.36 -6.81 13.27
CA PHE A 139 13.13 -5.57 13.31
C PHE A 139 13.11 -4.93 14.70
N GLU A 140 14.11 -4.08 15.00
CA GLU A 140 14.11 -3.27 16.23
C GLU A 140 12.76 -2.55 16.38
N SER A 141 12.18 -2.64 17.56
CA SER A 141 10.80 -2.21 17.82
C SER A 141 10.58 -0.75 17.45
N LEU A 142 9.41 -0.45 16.88
CA LEU A 142 8.89 0.91 16.66
C LEU A 142 9.11 1.79 17.89
N ASN A 143 9.87 2.89 17.71
CA ASN A 143 10.15 3.81 18.81
C ASN A 143 8.92 4.64 19.19
N ALA A 144 9.02 5.47 20.24
CA ALA A 144 7.89 6.28 20.71
C ALA A 144 7.33 7.23 19.64
N ASN A 145 8.18 7.80 18.79
CA ASN A 145 7.76 8.69 17.70
C ASN A 145 7.01 7.91 16.62
N ASP A 146 7.47 6.71 16.28
CA ASP A 146 6.78 5.81 15.34
C ASP A 146 5.39 5.43 15.86
N GLN A 147 5.28 5.07 17.14
CA GLN A 147 4.01 4.71 17.76
C GLN A 147 3.03 5.89 17.76
N GLN A 148 3.51 7.10 18.07
CA GLN A 148 2.70 8.32 18.00
C GLN A 148 2.26 8.62 16.56
N PHE A 149 3.16 8.46 15.59
CA PHE A 149 2.88 8.65 14.18
C PHE A 149 1.79 7.68 13.69
N ILE A 150 1.93 6.38 13.99
CA ILE A 150 0.97 5.33 13.66
C ILE A 150 -0.41 5.65 14.25
N LYS A 151 -0.47 5.95 15.55
CA LYS A 151 -1.73 6.32 16.22
C LYS A 151 -2.42 7.51 15.53
N LYS A 152 -1.65 8.53 15.14
CA LYS A 152 -2.18 9.73 14.48
C LYS A 152 -2.79 9.41 13.11
N GLN A 153 -2.21 8.49 12.33
CA GLN A 153 -2.73 8.18 10.98
C GLN A 153 -4.13 7.54 11.02
N GLY A 154 -4.50 6.84 12.09
CA GLY A 154 -5.84 6.25 12.20
C GLY A 154 -6.96 7.24 12.52
N ALA A 155 -6.65 8.46 12.97
CA ALA A 155 -7.60 9.35 13.63
C ALA A 155 -8.74 9.88 12.73
N ASP A 156 -8.46 10.09 11.44
CA ASP A 156 -9.40 10.70 10.49
C ASP A 156 -10.06 9.68 9.56
N ILE A 157 -9.76 8.39 9.74
CA ILE A 157 -10.37 7.30 8.95
C ILE A 157 -11.78 7.03 9.48
N LYS A 158 -12.77 7.08 8.57
CA LYS A 158 -14.19 6.91 8.91
C LYS A 158 -14.56 5.48 9.29
N SER A 159 -13.92 4.48 8.64
CA SER A 159 -14.15 3.07 8.95
C SER A 159 -13.72 2.75 10.39
N SER A 160 -14.48 1.92 11.09
CA SER A 160 -14.12 1.45 12.43
C SER A 160 -13.15 0.27 12.42
N PHE A 161 -12.99 -0.43 11.30
CA PHE A 161 -12.10 -1.58 11.21
C PHE A 161 -11.31 -1.55 9.90
N PHE A 162 -10.03 -1.22 10.00
CA PHE A 162 -9.17 -0.97 8.84
C PHE A 162 -7.72 -1.32 9.15
N THR A 163 -6.91 -1.40 8.11
CA THR A 163 -5.47 -1.56 8.19
C THR A 163 -4.76 -0.36 7.59
N ILE A 164 -3.55 -0.09 8.07
CA ILE A 164 -2.58 0.75 7.39
C ILE A 164 -1.28 -0.03 7.31
N ASP A 165 -0.77 -0.19 6.09
CA ASP A 165 0.55 -0.72 5.82
C ASP A 165 1.54 0.46 5.77
N PHE A 166 2.56 0.40 6.62
CA PHE A 166 3.64 1.38 6.70
C PHE A 166 4.93 0.77 6.14
N ALA A 167 5.78 1.62 5.56
CA ALA A 167 7.16 1.25 5.24
C ALA A 167 8.15 2.28 5.79
N ARG A 168 9.33 1.81 6.17
CA ARG A 168 10.46 2.64 6.59
C ARG A 168 11.18 3.20 5.37
N LYS A 169 11.32 4.51 5.29
CA LYS A 169 12.22 5.17 4.33
C LYS A 169 13.67 5.06 4.79
N ILE A 170 14.63 5.19 3.87
CA ILE A 170 16.07 5.19 4.22
C ILE A 170 16.47 6.31 5.19
N ASN A 171 15.70 7.39 5.28
CA ASN A 171 15.96 8.51 6.19
C ASN A 171 15.41 8.26 7.61
N GLY A 172 14.79 7.10 7.86
CA GLY A 172 14.26 6.71 9.15
C GLY A 172 12.78 7.00 9.37
N ASP A 173 12.10 7.82 8.53
CA ASP A 173 10.67 8.06 8.75
C ASP A 173 9.79 6.93 8.19
N LEU A 174 8.61 6.75 8.80
CA LEU A 174 7.55 5.93 8.23
C LEU A 174 6.75 6.69 7.16
N THR A 175 6.26 5.96 6.16
CA THR A 175 5.28 6.44 5.19
C THR A 175 4.16 5.42 5.00
N ILE A 176 2.98 5.88 4.60
CA ILE A 176 1.83 5.01 4.33
C ILE A 176 1.95 4.42 2.93
N MET A 177 2.03 3.10 2.87
CA MET A 177 2.03 2.32 1.64
C MET A 177 0.62 1.96 1.22
N GLU A 178 -0.24 1.54 2.14
CA GLU A 178 -1.61 1.15 1.83
C GLU A 178 -2.53 1.44 2.99
N ILE A 179 -3.76 1.84 2.69
CA ILE A 179 -4.88 1.75 3.61
C ILE A 179 -5.77 0.63 3.06
N GLY A 180 -6.32 -0.19 3.94
CA GLY A 180 -7.11 -1.35 3.56
C GLY A 180 -8.30 -1.57 4.49
N ASP A 181 -9.32 -2.26 3.99
CA ASP A 181 -10.36 -2.81 4.84
C ASP A 181 -9.83 -4.02 5.61
N ALA A 182 -10.01 -4.03 6.92
CA ALA A 182 -9.42 -5.06 7.77
C ALA A 182 -10.14 -6.42 7.67
N GLN A 183 -11.40 -6.48 7.22
CA GLN A 183 -12.12 -7.76 7.06
C GLN A 183 -11.56 -8.63 5.93
N VAL A 184 -10.83 -8.03 4.99
CA VAL A 184 -10.20 -8.72 3.85
C VAL A 184 -8.66 -8.67 3.93
N SER A 185 -8.11 -8.17 5.04
CA SER A 185 -6.67 -8.04 5.22
C SER A 185 -6.06 -9.32 5.82
N GLY A 186 -4.97 -9.80 5.23
CA GLY A 186 -4.26 -10.97 5.73
C GLY A 186 -3.45 -10.68 7.01
N LEU A 187 -3.32 -11.68 7.87
CA LEU A 187 -2.59 -11.61 9.14
C LEU A 187 -1.07 -11.87 9.00
N GLN A 188 -0.55 -12.13 7.80
CA GLN A 188 0.88 -12.37 7.56
C GLN A 188 1.53 -13.38 8.53
N ASN A 189 0.88 -14.53 8.75
CA ASN A 189 1.30 -15.58 9.69
C ASN A 189 1.27 -15.18 11.18
N PHE A 190 0.70 -14.02 11.53
CA PHE A 190 0.45 -13.68 12.93
C PHE A 190 -0.55 -14.67 13.56
N ASP A 191 -0.32 -15.02 14.83
CA ASP A 191 -1.16 -15.99 15.54
C ASP A 191 -2.62 -15.52 15.60
N VAL A 192 -3.51 -16.30 14.98
CA VAL A 192 -4.93 -15.96 14.84
C VAL A 192 -5.59 -15.83 16.22
N ASN A 193 -5.27 -16.73 17.16
CA ASN A 193 -5.86 -16.68 18.50
C ASN A 193 -5.39 -15.44 19.27
N HIS A 194 -4.11 -15.07 19.13
CA HIS A 194 -3.56 -13.86 19.72
C HIS A 194 -4.20 -12.61 19.12
N PHE A 195 -4.40 -12.56 17.80
CA PHE A 195 -5.09 -11.46 17.14
C PHE A 195 -6.47 -11.20 17.76
N TYR A 196 -7.30 -12.25 17.86
CA TYR A 196 -8.63 -12.11 18.43
C TYR A 196 -8.61 -11.76 19.93
N ARG A 197 -7.65 -12.28 20.71
CA ARG A 197 -7.48 -11.85 22.11
C ARG A 197 -7.19 -10.36 22.21
N LEU A 198 -6.27 -9.84 21.40
CA LEU A 198 -5.94 -8.41 21.39
C LEU A 198 -7.12 -7.55 20.95
N TRP A 199 -7.87 -8.01 19.94
CA TRP A 199 -9.04 -7.29 19.44
C TRP A 199 -10.20 -7.27 20.44
N LEU A 200 -10.56 -8.41 21.04
CA LEU A 200 -11.66 -8.50 22.01
C LEU A 200 -11.37 -7.71 23.31
N ASN A 201 -10.11 -7.39 23.57
CA ASN A 201 -9.71 -6.53 24.68
C ASN A 201 -9.76 -5.02 24.34
N GLN A 202 -10.08 -4.65 23.09
CA GLN A 202 -10.36 -3.27 22.73
C GLN A 202 -11.72 -2.87 23.32
N LYS A 203 -11.71 -1.98 24.31
CA LYS A 203 -12.92 -1.43 24.93
C LYS A 203 -13.62 -0.44 24.03
#